data_AF-A0AAV4W073-F1
#
_entry.id   AF-A0AAV4W073-F1
#
_cell.length_a   1.000
_cell.length_b   1.000
_cell.length_c   1.000
_cell.angle_alpha   90.00
_cell.angle_beta   90.00
_cell.angle_gamma   90.00
#
_symmetry.space_group_name_H-M   'P 1'
#
loop_
_entity.id
_entity.type
_entity.pdbx_description
1 polymer ?
#
loop_
_entity_poly.entity_id
_entity_poly.type
_entity_poly.pdbx_seq_one_letter_code
_entity_poly.pdbx_strand_id
1 'polypeptide(L)'
;MPLPDFISSLQANPYFGAGFGLVGVGAGLAVLRKASMFGMILFRRHCMMTLEVPCRDKSYQWLLQWITMNARHTQHLSVETTFKQHDTGKISTSFDFVPSVGTHFFSKVT
;
A
#
# COMPACT_ATOMS: atom_id res chain seq x y z
N MET A 1 36.60 -40.92 0.88
CA MET A 1 35.14 -41.10 0.98
C MET A 1 34.45 -39.84 0.51
N PRO A 2 34.05 -39.79 -0.77
CA PRO A 2 33.43 -38.61 -1.35
C PRO A 2 32.06 -38.37 -0.70
N LEU A 3 31.75 -37.11 -0.37
CA LEU A 3 30.45 -36.63 0.14
C LEU A 3 29.21 -37.31 -0.48
N PRO A 4 29.15 -37.61 -1.79
CA PRO A 4 28.03 -38.35 -2.38
C PRO A 4 27.78 -39.72 -1.73
N ASP A 5 28.82 -40.50 -1.40
CA ASP A 5 28.65 -41.83 -0.81
C ASP A 5 28.07 -41.77 0.62
N PHE A 6 28.34 -40.67 1.32
CA PHE A 6 27.78 -40.39 2.64
C PHE A 6 26.29 -40.01 2.56
N ILE A 7 25.91 -39.23 1.54
CA ILE A 7 24.52 -38.87 1.27
C ILE A 7 23.72 -40.11 0.85
N SER A 8 24.30 -40.98 0.01
CA SER A 8 23.68 -42.22 -0.43
C SER A 8 23.45 -43.22 0.73
N SER A 9 24.39 -43.32 1.66
CA SER A 9 24.25 -44.19 2.86
C SER A 9 23.27 -43.62 3.90
N LEU A 10 23.14 -42.30 4.01
CA LEU A 10 22.12 -41.65 4.87
C LEU A 10 20.71 -41.74 4.26
N GLN A 11 20.57 -41.65 2.94
CA GLN A 11 19.30 -41.76 2.22
C GLN A 11 18.71 -43.19 2.29
N ALA A 12 19.57 -44.21 2.46
CA ALA A 12 19.14 -45.59 2.65
C ALA A 12 18.42 -45.84 3.99
N ASN A 13 18.45 -44.88 4.93
CA ASN A 13 17.75 -44.97 6.21
C ASN A 13 16.44 -44.13 6.19
N PRO A 14 15.26 -44.77 6.25
CA PRO A 14 13.97 -44.10 6.11
C PRO A 14 13.70 -42.99 7.14
N TYR A 15 14.32 -43.03 8.33
CA TYR A 15 14.19 -41.98 9.34
C TYR A 15 14.95 -40.69 8.97
N PHE A 16 16.06 -40.80 8.24
CA PHE A 16 16.85 -39.64 7.79
C PHE A 16 16.21 -38.94 6.59
N GLY A 17 15.53 -39.69 5.71
CA GLY A 17 14.77 -39.12 4.60
C GLY A 17 13.62 -38.21 5.05
N ALA A 18 12.89 -38.59 6.12
CA ALA A 18 11.78 -37.80 6.66
C ALA A 18 12.24 -36.47 7.29
N GLY A 19 13.36 -36.47 8.02
CA GLY A 19 13.94 -35.25 8.61
C GLY A 19 14.54 -34.30 7.56
N PHE A 20 15.21 -34.84 6.54
CA PHE A 20 15.75 -34.05 5.43
C PHE A 20 14.65 -33.38 4.61
N GLY A 21 13.52 -34.06 4.39
CA GLY A 21 12.35 -33.47 3.72
C GLY A 21 11.80 -32.26 4.48
N LEU A 22 11.67 -32.36 5.81
CA LEU A 22 11.18 -31.27 6.65
C LEU A 22 12.16 -30.09 6.67
N VAL A 23 13.46 -30.35 6.78
CA VAL A 23 14.50 -29.32 6.71
C VAL A 23 14.54 -28.66 5.33
N GLY A 24 14.41 -29.43 4.24
CA GLY A 24 14.36 -28.91 2.88
C GLY A 24 13.14 -28.02 2.64
N VAL A 25 11.95 -28.45 3.08
CA VAL A 25 10.73 -27.64 3.02
C VAL A 25 10.87 -26.38 3.89
N GLY A 26 11.44 -26.50 5.09
CA GLY A 26 11.69 -25.36 5.98
C GLY A 26 12.67 -24.34 5.38
N ALA A 27 13.78 -24.82 4.79
CA ALA A 27 14.74 -23.98 4.10
C ALA A 27 14.11 -23.30 2.87
N GLY A 28 13.32 -24.03 2.08
CA GLY A 28 12.59 -23.49 0.94
C GLY A 28 11.60 -22.41 1.34
N LEU A 29 10.80 -22.64 2.39
CA LEU A 29 9.87 -21.66 2.95
C LEU A 29 10.61 -20.42 3.49
N ALA A 30 11.75 -20.61 4.14
CA ALA A 30 12.57 -19.51 4.65
C ALA A 30 13.12 -18.64 3.51
N VAL A 31 13.64 -19.25 2.44
CA VAL A 31 14.10 -18.54 1.24
C VAL A 31 12.95 -17.80 0.57
N LEU A 32 11.79 -18.46 0.38
CA LEU A 32 10.61 -17.84 -0.21
C LEU A 32 10.14 -16.62 0.59
N ARG A 33 10.12 -16.72 1.92
CA ARG A 33 9.78 -15.60 2.81
C ARG A 33 10.76 -14.43 2.66
N LYS A 34 12.06 -14.70 2.57
CA LYS A 34 13.07 -13.66 2.37
C LYS A 34 12.96 -13.01 0.99
N ALA A 35 12.73 -13.82 -0.04
CA ALA A 35 12.52 -13.35 -1.40
C ALA A 35 11.27 -12.48 -1.52
N SER A 36 10.15 -12.86 -0.88
CA SER A 36 8.91 -12.07 -0.92
C SER A 36 9.06 -10.72 -0.20
N MET A 37 9.76 -10.69 0.94
CA MET A 37 10.09 -9.44 1.64
C MET A 37 10.94 -8.53 0.76
N PHE A 38 12.01 -9.06 0.18
CA PHE A 38 12.89 -8.27 -0.69
C PHE A 38 12.17 -7.79 -1.95
N GLY A 39 11.33 -8.65 -2.56
CA GLY A 39 10.49 -8.31 -3.69
C GLY A 39 9.53 -7.17 -3.37
N MET A 40 8.89 -7.19 -2.20
CA MET A 40 8.00 -6.10 -1.78
C MET A 40 8.74 -4.77 -1.57
N ILE A 41 9.98 -4.81 -1.06
CA ILE A 41 10.82 -3.62 -0.91
C ILE A 41 11.22 -3.06 -2.28
N LEU A 42 11.68 -3.92 -3.20
CA LEU A 42 12.03 -3.50 -4.56
C LEU A 42 10.82 -2.92 -5.29
N PHE A 43 9.65 -3.54 -5.14
CA PHE A 43 8.40 -3.04 -5.70
C PHE A 43 8.05 -1.66 -5.16
N ARG A 44 8.12 -1.45 -3.83
CA ARG A 44 7.91 -0.13 -3.22
C ARG A 44 8.90 0.92 -3.72
N ARG A 45 10.14 0.54 -4.03
CA ARG A 45 11.19 1.48 -4.45
C ARG A 45 11.13 1.83 -5.94
N HIS A 46 10.73 0.89 -6.80
CA HIS A 46 10.83 1.07 -8.26
C HIS A 46 9.48 1.16 -8.97
N CYS A 47 8.40 0.64 -8.37
CA CYS A 47 7.08 0.61 -8.99
C CYS A 47 6.09 1.60 -8.37
N MET A 48 6.44 2.21 -7.23
CA MET A 48 5.60 3.20 -6.57
C MET A 48 6.24 4.59 -6.71
N MET A 49 5.47 5.53 -7.25
CA MET A 49 5.83 6.94 -7.29
C MET A 49 5.04 7.66 -6.19
N THR A 50 5.71 8.52 -5.43
CA THR A 50 5.07 9.39 -4.43
C THR A 50 4.95 10.80 -5.00
N LEU A 51 3.75 11.35 -4.97
CA LEU A 51 3.49 12.74 -5.33
C LEU A 51 3.03 13.47 -4.07
N GLU A 52 3.81 14.45 -3.62
CA GLU A 52 3.44 15.34 -2.53
C GLU A 52 2.99 16.68 -3.11
N VAL A 53 1.78 17.10 -2.75
CA VAL A 53 1.22 18.40 -3.16
C VAL A 53 1.15 19.28 -1.91
N PRO A 54 1.91 20.39 -1.84
CA PRO A 54 1.95 21.23 -0.64
C PRO A 54 0.66 22.03 -0.49
N CYS A 55 0.19 22.23 0.76
CA CYS A 55 -1.04 22.97 1.05
C CYS A 55 -1.02 24.45 0.63
N ARG A 56 0.18 25.00 0.39
CA ARG A 56 0.36 26.40 -0.06
C ARG A 56 0.16 26.55 -1.57
N ASP A 57 0.19 25.47 -2.33
CA ASP A 57 -0.05 25.53 -3.77
C ASP A 57 -1.56 25.68 -4.05
N LYS A 58 -1.89 26.46 -5.08
CA LYS A 58 -3.28 26.66 -5.52
C LYS A 58 -3.93 25.37 -6.00
N SER A 59 -3.12 24.44 -6.52
CA SER A 59 -3.58 23.14 -7.01
C SER A 59 -4.16 22.24 -5.92
N TYR A 60 -3.83 22.48 -4.64
CA TYR A 60 -4.27 21.67 -3.50
C TYR A 60 -5.79 21.61 -3.40
N GLN A 61 -6.45 22.77 -3.47
CA GLN A 61 -7.91 22.88 -3.37
C GLN A 61 -8.62 22.20 -4.55
N TRP A 62 -8.09 22.40 -5.76
CA TRP A 62 -8.61 21.72 -6.95
C TRP A 62 -8.50 20.20 -6.85
N LEU A 63 -7.36 19.70 -6.34
CA LEU A 63 -7.13 18.27 -6.17
C LEU A 63 -8.09 17.66 -5.14
N LEU A 64 -8.32 18.32 -4.00
CA LEU A 64 -9.29 17.86 -3.00
C LEU A 64 -10.69 17.72 -3.61
N GLN A 65 -11.14 18.72 -4.35
CA GLN A 65 -12.44 18.68 -5.01
C GLN A 65 -12.51 17.62 -6.11
N TRP A 66 -11.41 17.39 -6.84
CA TRP A 66 -11.37 16.32 -7.83
C TRP A 66 -11.46 14.93 -7.16
N ILE A 67 -10.76 14.73 -6.05
CA ILE A 67 -10.82 13.48 -5.28
C ILE A 67 -12.24 13.25 -4.78
N THR A 68 -12.94 14.26 -4.27
CA THR A 68 -14.31 14.09 -3.74
C THR A 68 -15.30 13.72 -4.83
N MET A 69 -15.16 14.28 -6.02
CA MET A 69 -15.99 13.94 -7.18
C MET A 69 -15.71 12.53 -7.71
N ASN A 70 -14.46 12.07 -7.68
CA ASN A 70 -14.06 10.79 -8.27
C ASN A 70 -14.06 9.61 -7.26
N ALA A 71 -13.87 9.88 -5.97
CA ALA A 71 -13.83 8.85 -4.94
C ALA A 71 -15.25 8.46 -4.50
N ARG A 72 -15.74 7.33 -5.02
CA ARG A 72 -17.08 6.81 -4.72
C ARG A 72 -17.29 6.29 -3.29
N HIS A 73 -16.21 5.98 -2.56
CA HIS A 73 -16.26 5.38 -1.22
C HIS A 73 -15.23 6.04 -0.28
N THR A 74 -15.50 7.27 0.13
CA THR A 74 -14.72 7.94 1.20
C THR A 74 -15.43 7.74 2.54
N GLN A 75 -14.72 7.17 3.51
CA GLN A 75 -15.29 6.92 4.85
C GLN A 75 -15.19 8.15 5.75
N HIS A 76 -14.13 8.96 5.60
CA HIS A 76 -13.87 10.10 6.46
C HIS A 76 -13.93 11.40 5.65
N LEU A 77 -14.87 12.28 5.99
CA LEU A 77 -15.11 13.56 5.32
C LEU A 77 -15.02 14.71 6.32
N SER A 78 -14.49 15.83 5.86
CA SER A 78 -14.48 17.13 6.52
C SER A 78 -15.36 18.10 5.74
N VAL A 79 -15.90 19.10 6.42
CA VAL A 79 -16.77 20.12 5.82
C VAL A 79 -15.99 21.41 5.66
N GLU A 80 -15.98 21.95 4.46
CA GLU A 80 -15.47 23.29 4.16
C GLU A 80 -16.65 24.24 3.96
N THR A 81 -16.78 25.23 4.83
CA THR A 81 -17.87 26.21 4.78
C THR A 81 -17.36 27.51 4.18
N THR A 82 -17.90 27.90 3.03
CA THR A 82 -17.64 29.19 2.41
C THR A 82 -18.71 30.19 2.83
N PHE A 83 -18.30 31.22 3.56
CA PHE A 83 -19.15 32.33 3.97
C PHE A 83 -18.80 33.58 3.14
N LYS A 84 -19.73 34.04 2.31
CA LYS A 84 -19.58 35.27 1.52
C LYS A 84 -20.64 36.28 1.93
N GLN A 85 -20.20 37.32 2.63
CA GLN A 85 -21.03 38.48 2.91
C GLN A 85 -20.81 39.51 1.81
N HIS A 86 -21.88 39.87 1.13
CA HIS A 86 -21.88 40.93 0.13
C HIS A 86 -22.08 42.29 0.82
N ASP A 87 -21.55 43.36 0.24
CA ASP A 87 -21.67 44.73 0.77
C ASP A 87 -23.13 45.21 0.91
N THR A 88 -24.06 44.57 0.20
CA THR A 88 -25.51 44.80 0.29
C THR A 88 -26.14 44.18 1.55
N GLY A 89 -25.36 43.52 2.40
CA GLY A 89 -25.84 42.77 3.57
C GLY A 89 -26.36 41.38 3.24
N LYS A 90 -26.39 40.97 1.96
CA LYS A 90 -26.75 39.60 1.57
C LYS A 90 -25.65 38.63 2.00
N ILE A 91 -26.04 37.57 2.70
CA ILE A 91 -25.13 36.48 3.09
C ILE A 91 -25.38 35.29 2.17
N SER A 92 -24.32 34.80 1.53
CA SER A 92 -24.30 33.57 0.75
C SER A 92 -23.40 32.55 1.45
N THR A 93 -23.97 31.44 1.90
CA THR A 93 -23.23 30.34 2.53
C THR A 93 -23.29 29.09 1.67
N SER A 94 -22.15 28.45 1.47
CA SER A 94 -22.05 27.16 0.79
C SER A 94 -21.20 26.21 1.63
N PHE A 95 -21.49 24.92 1.54
CA PHE A 95 -20.71 23.89 2.21
C PHE A 95 -20.31 22.83 1.19
N ASP A 96 -19.03 22.45 1.21
CA ASP A 96 -18.45 21.42 0.38
C ASP A 96 -17.86 20.33 1.27
N PHE A 97 -17.94 19.07 0.82
CA PHE A 97 -17.32 17.95 1.51
C PHE A 97 -15.95 17.67 0.89
N VAL A 98 -14.92 17.64 1.73
CA VAL A 98 -13.53 17.32 1.37
C VAL A 98 -13.06 16.10 2.16
N PRO A 99 -12.10 15.30 1.67
CA PRO A 99 -11.57 14.18 2.44
C PRO A 99 -10.94 14.71 3.73
N SER A 100 -11.27 14.07 4.85
CA SER A 100 -10.67 14.41 6.14
C SER A 100 -9.19 14.01 6.17
N VAL A 101 -8.44 14.54 7.15
CA VAL A 101 -7.05 14.17 7.38
C VAL A 101 -6.92 12.66 7.60
N GLY A 102 -6.06 12.01 6.82
CA GLY A 102 -5.85 10.56 6.90
C GLY A 102 -5.47 9.93 5.56
N THR A 103 -5.32 8.62 5.57
CA THR A 103 -4.99 7.83 4.38
C THR A 103 -6.27 7.38 3.69
N HIS A 104 -6.44 7.77 2.43
CA HIS A 104 -7.56 7.37 1.59
C HIS A 104 -7.07 6.54 0.41
N PHE A 105 -7.83 5.50 0.07
CA PHE A 105 -7.60 4.70 -1.12
C PHE A 105 -8.70 4.99 -2.12
N PHE A 106 -8.33 5.42 -3.32
CA PHE A 106 -9.26 5.64 -4.41
C PHE A 106 -8.72 4.96 -5.67
N SER A 107 -9.63 4.44 -6.49
CA SER A 107 -9.29 3.88 -7.79
C SER A 107 -9.57 4.92 -8.87
N LYS A 108 -8.75 4.92 -9.91
CA LYS A 108 -9.05 5.68 -11.12
C LYS A 108 -10.24 5.01 -11.80
N VAL A 109 -11.39 5.69 -11.79
CA VAL A 109 -12.49 5.35 -12.69
C VAL A 109 -12.04 5.80 -14.07
N THR A 110 -11.81 4.83 -14.97
CA THR A 110 -11.67 5.10 -16.41
C THR A 110 -13.02 4.85 -17.05
#